data_AF-F0G4U6-F1
#
_entry.id   AF-F0G4U6-F1
#
_cell.length_a   1.000
_cell.length_b   1.000
_cell.length_c   1.000
_cell.angle_alpha   90.00
_cell.angle_beta   90.00
_cell.angle_gamma   90.00
#
_symmetry.space_group_name_H-M   'P 1'
#
loop_
_entity.id
_entity.type
_entity.pdbx_description
1 polymer ?
#
loop_
_entity_poly.entity_id
_entity_poly.type
_entity_poly.pdbx_seq_one_letter_code
_entity_poly.pdbx_strand_id
1 'polypeptide(L)'
;GGGGEPIRRLARPDTLLCRCEDVRFDAVAGAPGWSAAKLQSRCGMGACQGRVCGAAAQALFGWTPPVPRTPLVPARIGTLTLECEARCDGA
;
A
#
# COMPACT_ATOMS: atom_id res chain seq x y z
N GLY A 1 5.89 22.10 -5.61
CA GLY A 1 4.89 21.51 -4.70
C GLY A 1 3.58 22.24 -4.91
N GLY A 2 2.45 21.53 -5.04
CA GLY A 2 1.14 22.20 -5.18
C GLY A 2 0.03 21.49 -5.97
N GLY A 3 0.15 20.20 -6.32
CA GLY A 3 -0.83 19.53 -7.19
C GLY A 3 -1.98 18.77 -6.49
N GLY A 4 -2.10 18.80 -5.15
CA GLY A 4 -2.99 17.89 -4.40
C GLY A 4 -4.31 18.48 -3.89
N GLU A 5 -4.43 19.82 -3.85
CA GLU A 5 -5.59 20.52 -3.27
C GLU A 5 -6.96 20.12 -3.90
N PRO A 6 -7.12 20.04 -5.24
CA PRO A 6 -8.41 19.65 -5.81
C PRO A 6 -8.75 18.18 -5.56
N ILE A 7 -7.74 17.30 -5.47
CA ILE A 7 -7.93 15.85 -5.26
C ILE A 7 -8.53 15.56 -3.87
N ARG A 8 -8.16 16.32 -2.86
CA ARG A 8 -8.67 16.17 -1.48
C ARG A 8 -10.17 16.38 -1.39
N ARG A 9 -10.71 17.32 -2.19
CA ARG A 9 -12.14 17.65 -2.19
C ARG A 9 -13.00 16.62 -2.93
N LEU A 10 -12.39 15.75 -3.73
CA LEU A 10 -13.10 14.71 -4.49
C LEU A 10 -13.28 13.40 -3.71
N ALA A 11 -12.46 13.17 -2.67
CA ALA A 11 -12.55 11.96 -1.87
C ALA A 11 -13.81 11.99 -0.98
N ARG A 12 -14.71 11.03 -1.22
CA ARG A 12 -15.90 10.81 -0.39
C ARG A 12 -15.61 9.73 0.67
N PRO A 13 -16.39 9.64 1.76
CA PRO A 13 -16.23 8.61 2.79
C PRO A 13 -16.13 7.18 2.22
N ASP A 14 -16.96 6.85 1.23
CA ASP A 14 -17.05 5.55 0.57
C ASP A 14 -15.93 5.27 -0.45
N THR A 15 -15.09 6.26 -0.76
CA THR A 15 -14.06 6.14 -1.79
C THR A 15 -13.02 5.12 -1.38
N LEU A 16 -12.75 4.16 -2.26
CA LEU A 16 -11.75 3.13 -2.02
C LEU A 16 -10.35 3.73 -2.05
N LEU A 17 -9.66 3.70 -0.90
CA LEU A 17 -8.31 4.23 -0.76
C LEU A 17 -7.24 3.13 -0.93
N CYS A 18 -7.48 1.93 -0.38
CA CYS A 18 -6.57 0.80 -0.51
C CYS A 18 -7.28 -0.40 -1.13
N ARG A 19 -7.02 -0.66 -2.42
CA ARG A 19 -7.62 -1.80 -3.11
C ARG A 19 -7.16 -3.16 -2.57
N CYS A 20 -5.90 -3.28 -2.18
CA CYS A 20 -5.33 -4.56 -1.72
C CYS A 20 -5.97 -5.07 -0.42
N GLU A 21 -6.45 -4.15 0.42
CA GLU A 21 -6.99 -4.45 1.75
C GLU A 21 -8.47 -4.03 1.90
N ASP A 22 -9.09 -3.62 0.79
CA ASP A 22 -10.46 -3.09 0.71
C ASP A 22 -10.79 -1.96 1.71
N VAL A 23 -9.84 -1.04 1.91
CA VAL A 23 -9.98 0.07 2.87
C VAL A 23 -10.52 1.32 2.19
N ARG A 24 -11.61 1.86 2.75
CA ARG A 24 -12.25 3.12 2.33
C ARG A 24 -11.60 4.34 2.99
N PHE A 25 -11.87 5.52 2.44
CA PHE A 25 -11.29 6.78 2.90
C PHE A 25 -11.67 7.11 4.36
N ASP A 26 -12.93 6.92 4.73
CA ASP A 26 -13.44 7.19 6.08
C ASP A 26 -12.72 6.39 7.18
N ALA A 27 -12.34 5.15 6.89
CA ALA A 27 -11.63 4.27 7.82
C ALA A 27 -10.24 4.78 8.21
N VAL A 28 -9.66 5.73 7.46
CA VAL A 28 -8.36 6.33 7.78
C VAL A 28 -8.41 7.83 8.02
N ALA A 29 -9.46 8.53 7.60
CA ALA A 29 -9.51 10.00 7.60
C ALA A 29 -9.29 10.63 8.99
N GLY A 30 -9.65 9.92 10.07
CA GLY A 30 -9.45 10.36 11.46
C GLY A 30 -8.10 9.97 12.07
N ALA A 31 -7.24 9.24 11.35
CA ALA A 31 -5.97 8.78 11.90
C ALA A 31 -4.95 9.94 12.00
N PRO A 32 -4.09 9.96 13.03
CA PRO A 32 -3.09 11.01 13.21
C PRO A 32 -1.91 10.92 12.21
N GLY A 33 -1.84 9.87 11.40
CA GLY A 33 -0.75 9.66 10.46
C GLY A 33 -0.76 8.27 9.84
N TRP A 34 0.12 8.07 8.85
CA TRP A 34 0.22 6.81 8.08
C TRP A 34 0.37 5.56 8.95
N SER A 35 1.24 5.59 9.98
CA SER A 35 1.47 4.42 10.84
C SER A 35 0.21 4.03 11.62
N ALA A 36 -0.52 5.01 12.16
CA ALA A 36 -1.77 4.75 12.88
C ALA A 36 -2.86 4.25 11.93
N ALA A 37 -3.04 4.91 10.78
CA ALA A 37 -3.99 4.50 9.75
C ALA A 37 -3.73 3.05 9.29
N LYS A 38 -2.46 2.72 9.03
CA LYS A 38 -2.02 1.38 8.65
C LYS A 38 -2.35 0.34 9.71
N LEU A 39 -2.01 0.60 10.97
CA LEU A 39 -2.26 -0.36 12.06
C LEU A 39 -3.74 -0.56 12.34
N GLN A 40 -4.55 0.50 12.24
CA GLN A 40 -5.99 0.46 12.54
C GLN A 40 -6.83 -0.13 11.40
N SER A 41 -6.49 0.17 10.15
CA SER A 41 -7.30 -0.21 8.97
C SER A 41 -6.69 -1.30 8.09
N ARG A 42 -5.43 -1.66 8.36
CA ARG A 42 -4.57 -2.49 7.49
C ARG A 42 -4.10 -1.86 6.18
N CYS A 43 -4.44 -0.60 5.89
CA CYS A 43 -4.03 0.03 4.62
C CYS A 43 -2.51 -0.09 4.38
N GLY A 44 -2.14 -0.62 3.21
CA GLY A 44 -0.74 -0.83 2.85
C GLY A 44 -0.07 -2.09 3.43
N MET A 45 -0.84 -3.04 3.98
CA MET A 45 -0.34 -4.36 4.38
C MET A 45 -0.59 -5.49 3.37
N GLY A 46 -1.35 -5.24 2.30
CA GLY A 46 -1.60 -6.22 1.25
C GLY A 46 -0.43 -6.33 0.26
N ALA A 47 -0.58 -7.18 -0.77
CA ALA A 47 0.48 -7.52 -1.73
C ALA A 47 1.16 -6.33 -2.43
N CYS A 48 0.47 -5.19 -2.59
CA CYS A 48 1.07 -3.96 -3.12
C CYS A 48 1.98 -3.23 -2.11
N GLN A 49 2.05 -3.68 -0.86
CA GLN A 49 2.84 -3.13 0.24
C GLN A 49 2.72 -1.61 0.41
N GLY A 50 1.53 -1.06 0.16
CA GLY A 50 1.27 0.37 0.31
C GLY A 50 1.77 1.25 -0.84
N ARG A 51 2.27 0.68 -1.94
CA ARG A 51 2.77 1.46 -3.10
C ARG A 51 1.74 2.45 -3.65
N VAL A 52 0.47 2.04 -3.72
CA VAL A 52 -0.62 2.86 -4.26
C VAL A 52 -1.24 3.76 -3.17
N CYS A 53 -1.74 3.15 -2.10
CA CYS A 53 -2.44 3.90 -1.05
C CYS A 53 -1.50 4.79 -0.21
N GLY A 54 -0.20 4.50 -0.16
CA GLY A 54 0.80 5.37 0.47
C GLY A 54 1.02 6.67 -0.32
N ALA A 55 1.09 6.60 -1.66
CA ALA A 55 1.12 7.79 -2.50
C ALA A 55 -0.19 8.58 -2.41
N ALA A 56 -1.32 7.89 -2.38
CA ALA A 56 -2.62 8.53 -2.15
C ALA A 56 -2.68 9.22 -0.79
N ALA A 57 -2.19 8.58 0.28
CA ALA A 57 -2.15 9.16 1.61
C ALA A 57 -1.22 10.40 1.68
N GLN A 58 -0.11 10.40 0.95
CA GLN A 58 0.74 11.57 0.82
C GLN A 58 0.01 12.73 0.12
N ALA A 59 -0.69 12.45 -0.99
CA ALA A 59 -1.44 13.48 -1.70
C ALA A 59 -2.60 14.03 -0.86
N LEU A 60 -3.38 13.14 -0.22
CA LEU A 60 -4.61 13.47 0.48
C LEU A 60 -4.38 14.07 1.87
N PHE A 61 -3.43 13.53 2.62
CA PHE A 61 -3.21 13.89 4.03
C PHE A 61 -1.84 14.49 4.31
N GLY A 62 -0.94 14.51 3.33
CA GLY A 62 0.45 14.95 3.54
C GLY A 62 1.27 13.97 4.37
N TRP A 63 0.78 12.74 4.59
CA TRP A 63 1.52 11.75 5.36
C TRP A 63 2.68 11.18 4.55
N THR A 64 3.83 11.05 5.20
CA THR A 64 5.01 10.42 4.60
C THR A 64 5.08 8.97 5.06
N PRO A 65 4.87 7.98 4.16
CA PRO A 65 5.11 6.59 4.48
C PRO A 65 6.59 6.35 4.80
N PRO A 66 6.93 5.39 5.68
CA PRO A 66 8.32 5.02 5.93
C PRO A 66 8.95 4.45 4.66
N VAL A 67 10.28 4.49 4.60
CA VAL A 67 11.06 3.90 3.51
C VAL A 67 10.68 2.41 3.36
N PRO A 68 10.36 1.95 2.14
CA PRO A 68 10.05 0.54 1.89
C PRO A 68 11.19 -0.37 2.33
N ARG A 69 10.85 -1.46 3.01
CA ARG A 69 11.82 -2.49 3.38
C ARG A 69 11.86 -3.59 2.32
N THR A 70 12.99 -4.25 2.19
CA THR A 70 13.12 -5.43 1.32
C THR A 70 12.30 -6.60 1.87
N PRO A 71 11.75 -7.45 1.00
CA PRO A 71 11.75 -7.35 -0.46
C PRO A 71 10.76 -6.27 -0.98
N LEU A 72 11.15 -5.52 -2.02
CA LEU A 72 10.38 -4.36 -2.54
C LEU A 72 9.06 -4.75 -3.23
N VAL A 73 8.96 -6.03 -3.61
CA VAL A 73 7.76 -6.72 -4.09
C VAL A 73 7.65 -8.03 -3.32
N PRO A 74 6.43 -8.56 -3.11
CA PRO A 74 6.27 -9.90 -2.57
C PRO A 74 7.08 -10.92 -3.38
N ALA A 75 7.83 -11.77 -2.69
CA ALA A 75 8.61 -12.86 -3.27
C ALA A 75 8.16 -14.17 -2.65
N ARG A 76 8.19 -15.26 -3.43
CA ARG A 76 7.93 -16.60 -2.88
C ARG A 76 9.12 -17.02 -2.03
N ILE A 77 8.85 -17.75 -0.94
CA ILE A 77 9.90 -18.32 -0.09
C ILE A 77 10.82 -19.22 -0.93
N GLY A 78 10.26 -20.04 -1.82
CA GLY A 78 11.04 -20.89 -2.74
C GLY A 78 12.05 -20.16 -3.62
N THR A 79 11.76 -18.92 -4.02
CA THR A 79 12.71 -18.09 -4.78
C THR A 79 13.86 -17.62 -3.90
N LEU A 80 13.60 -17.33 -2.62
CA LEU A 80 14.60 -16.86 -1.67
C LEU A 80 15.49 -17.99 -1.14
N THR A 81 14.95 -19.20 -1.03
CA THR A 81 15.68 -20.41 -0.63
C THR A 81 16.55 -20.98 -1.74
N LEU A 82 16.46 -20.43 -2.97
CA LEU A 82 17.08 -20.99 -4.17
C LEU A 82 16.71 -22.47 -4.36
N GLU A 83 15.49 -22.85 -3.96
CA GLU A 83 14.97 -24.18 -4.24
C GLU A 83 14.82 -24.31 -5.76
N CYS A 84 15.80 -25.00 -6.35
CA CYS A 84 15.78 -25.40 -7.74
C CYS A 84 14.73 -26.51 -7.89
N GLU A 85 13.45 -26.15 -8.02
CA GLU A 85 12.50 -27.08 -8.62
C GLU A 85 12.78 -27.10 -10.12
N ALA A 86 13.61 -28.07 -10.52
CA ALA A 86 13.96 -28.37 -11.88
C ALA A 86 12.75 -28.21 -12.83
N ARG A 87 12.80 -27.21 -13.71
CA ARG A 87 12.09 -27.25 -14.98
C ARG A 87 13.12 -27.25 -16.09
N CYS A 88 13.55 -28.46 -16.44
CA CYS A 88 13.95 -28.83 -17.79
C CYS A 88 13.38 -30.24 -18.07
N ASP A 89 12.04 -30.39 -18.05
CA ASP A 89 11.39 -31.48 -18.79
C ASP A 89 11.25 -31.01 -20.23
N GLY A 90 12.13 -31.51 -21.09
CA GLY A 90 12.19 -31.14 -22.50
C GLY A 90 13.39 -31.76 -23.21
N ALA A 91 13.39 -33.09 -23.32
CA ALA A 91 14.10 -33.86 -24.34
C ALA A 91 13.24 -35.07 -24.73
#